data_AF-A0AAD2FS63-F1
#
_entry.id   AF-A0AAD2FS63-F1
#
_cell.length_a   1.000
_cell.length_b   1.000
_cell.length_c   1.000
_cell.angle_alpha   90.00
_cell.angle_beta   90.00
_cell.angle_gamma   90.00
#
_symmetry.space_group_name_H-M   'P 1'
#
loop_
_entity.id
_entity.type
_entity.pdbx_description
1 polymer ?
#
loop_
_entity_poly.entity_id
_entity_poly.type
_entity_poly.pdbx_seq_one_letter_code
_entity_poly.pdbx_strand_id
1 'polypeptide(L)'
;MKFSTTLALLAIASTQAFSPSASMRATTTSTQLQMSRVDSSELVKEALAASKKFGAASPEARLAWEAVEEVDSSDNSAATQGNVADYQAKLKELAAKLKEKQPVMSVLNDMADEIKAVKLSAPASKPSVSSPQLKEAMENAKQLTEKHGITSSEAQVAWDVVEEIASAGNSNAMGGMLSEEECLVDAAVEACVALEELSRALDSQNSK
;
A
#
# COMPACT_ATOMS: atom_id res chain seq x y z
N MET A 1 -100.34 7.41 -5.77
CA MET A 1 -99.85 8.02 -4.52
C MET A 1 -98.37 8.34 -4.70
N LYS A 2 -97.98 9.57 -4.39
CA LYS A 2 -96.60 10.12 -4.45
C LYS A 2 -95.90 9.79 -3.13
N PHE A 3 -94.60 9.48 -3.15
CA PHE A 3 -93.53 9.82 -2.16
C PHE A 3 -92.21 9.31 -2.75
N SER A 4 -91.36 10.20 -3.30
CA SER A 4 -90.33 11.04 -2.65
C SER A 4 -88.97 10.33 -2.51
N THR A 5 -88.09 10.73 -3.44
CA THR A 5 -86.63 10.71 -3.42
C THR A 5 -86.03 11.42 -2.20
N THR A 6 -85.06 10.77 -1.53
CA THR A 6 -83.97 11.31 -0.69
C THR A 6 -83.31 10.08 -0.02
N LEU A 7 -82.02 9.95 0.24
CA LEU A 7 -80.86 10.82 0.14
C LEU A 7 -79.62 9.91 0.26
N ALA A 8 -78.62 10.25 -0.55
CA ALA A 8 -77.23 9.89 -0.54
C ALA A 8 -76.51 9.60 0.81
N LEU A 9 -75.49 8.72 0.68
CA LEU A 9 -74.17 8.73 1.32
C LEU A 9 -74.06 8.71 2.85
N LEU A 10 -73.44 7.64 3.37
CA LEU A 10 -72.37 7.80 4.37
C LEU A 10 -71.34 6.67 4.24
N ALA A 11 -70.27 6.97 3.52
CA ALA A 11 -69.08 6.16 3.43
C ALA A 11 -68.04 6.67 4.44
N ILE A 12 -67.30 5.73 5.03
CA ILE A 12 -65.92 5.89 5.50
C ILE A 12 -65.75 6.74 6.77
N ALA A 13 -65.75 6.07 7.94
CA ALA A 13 -65.02 6.55 9.11
C ALA A 13 -63.55 6.12 8.95
N SER A 14 -62.79 6.94 8.23
CA SER A 14 -61.35 6.78 8.04
C SER A 14 -60.58 7.15 9.30
N THR A 15 -59.63 6.27 9.61
CA THR A 15 -58.47 6.43 10.49
C THR A 15 -57.89 7.85 10.49
N GLN A 16 -58.04 8.57 11.60
CA GLN A 16 -57.31 9.81 11.89
C GLN A 16 -56.43 9.57 13.12
N ALA A 17 -55.36 8.79 12.97
CA ALA A 17 -54.34 8.60 14.01
C ALA A 17 -52.94 9.08 13.60
N PHE A 18 -52.78 9.59 12.38
CA PHE A 18 -51.52 10.19 11.94
C PHE A 18 -51.81 11.45 11.11
N SER A 19 -52.23 12.51 11.80
CA SER A 19 -52.11 13.86 11.26
C SER A 19 -50.70 14.35 11.58
N PRO A 20 -49.83 14.63 10.58
CA PRO A 20 -48.58 15.31 10.84
C PRO A 20 -48.93 16.71 11.35
N SER A 21 -48.47 17.04 12.55
CA SER A 21 -48.65 18.37 13.14
C SER A 21 -48.07 19.42 12.20
N ALA A 22 -48.95 20.18 11.55
CA ALA A 22 -48.59 21.33 10.75
C ALA A 22 -48.18 22.48 11.68
N SER A 23 -46.95 22.46 12.18
CA SER A 23 -46.24 23.66 12.60
C SER A 23 -44.79 23.31 12.93
N MET A 24 -43.95 23.27 11.91
CA MET A 24 -42.67 23.98 11.88
C MET A 24 -42.32 24.15 10.40
N ARG A 25 -41.92 25.36 10.00
CA ARG A 25 -41.16 25.56 8.77
C ARG A 25 -39.88 24.75 8.94
N ALA A 26 -39.91 23.49 8.52
CA ALA A 26 -38.72 22.75 8.22
C ALA A 26 -38.08 23.47 7.03
N THR A 27 -37.13 24.36 7.31
CA THR A 27 -36.02 24.52 6.40
C THR A 27 -35.51 23.12 6.16
N THR A 28 -35.83 22.55 5.01
CA THR A 28 -35.18 21.34 4.51
C THR A 28 -33.72 21.73 4.33
N THR A 29 -32.94 21.62 5.40
CA THR A 29 -31.50 21.51 5.31
C THR A 29 -31.30 20.27 4.45
N SER A 30 -31.05 20.48 3.16
CA SER A 30 -30.54 19.45 2.28
C SER A 30 -29.29 18.94 2.97
N THR A 31 -29.41 17.78 3.61
CA THR A 31 -28.28 17.11 4.21
C THR A 31 -27.32 16.83 3.06
N GLN A 32 -26.02 17.11 3.26
CA GLN A 32 -24.97 16.93 2.25
C GLN A 32 -24.91 15.50 1.65
N LEU A 33 -25.68 14.55 2.18
CA LEU A 33 -25.90 13.20 1.65
C LEU A 33 -26.48 13.16 0.22
N GLN A 34 -27.08 14.23 -0.30
CA GLN A 34 -27.59 14.24 -1.68
C GLN A 34 -26.56 14.63 -2.75
N MET A 35 -25.35 15.05 -2.39
CA MET A 35 -24.38 15.59 -3.36
C MET A 35 -23.40 14.57 -3.94
N SER A 36 -23.45 13.30 -3.53
CA SER A 36 -22.46 12.27 -3.94
C SER A 36 -23.05 11.04 -4.61
N ARG A 37 -24.33 11.07 -5.03
CA ARG A 37 -24.89 9.97 -5.82
C ARG A 37 -24.28 9.96 -7.21
N VAL A 38 -23.95 8.77 -7.70
CA VAL A 38 -23.51 8.59 -9.09
C VAL A 38 -24.71 8.86 -10.01
N ASP A 39 -24.46 9.55 -11.13
CA ASP A 39 -25.50 9.80 -12.13
C ASP A 39 -25.93 8.48 -12.78
N SER A 40 -27.13 8.01 -12.43
CA SER A 40 -27.74 6.78 -12.95
C SER A 40 -28.66 7.02 -14.15
N SER A 41 -28.67 8.24 -14.72
CA SER A 41 -29.63 8.64 -15.77
C SER A 41 -29.53 7.80 -17.05
N GLU A 42 -28.34 7.32 -17.40
CA GLU A 42 -28.16 6.41 -18.55
C GLU A 42 -28.74 5.02 -18.27
N LEU A 43 -28.48 4.47 -17.09
CA LEU A 43 -28.99 3.17 -16.67
C LEU A 43 -30.53 3.17 -16.57
N VAL A 44 -31.12 4.28 -16.10
CA VAL A 44 -32.58 4.45 -16.09
C VAL A 44 -33.15 4.42 -17.51
N LYS A 45 -32.49 5.07 -18.47
CA LYS A 45 -32.93 5.03 -19.88
C LYS A 45 -32.86 3.62 -20.45
N GLU A 46 -31.80 2.89 -20.13
CA GLU A 46 -31.60 1.50 -20.56
C GLU A 46 -32.67 0.58 -19.94
N ALA A 47 -32.92 0.67 -18.65
CA ALA A 47 -33.96 -0.09 -17.96
C ALA A 47 -35.37 0.18 -18.53
N LEU A 48 -35.66 1.44 -18.87
CA LEU A 48 -36.91 1.81 -19.54
C LEU A 48 -36.98 1.27 -20.97
N ALA A 49 -35.88 1.25 -21.71
CA ALA A 49 -35.83 0.68 -23.06
C ALA A 49 -36.03 -0.84 -23.03
N ALA A 50 -35.38 -1.54 -22.11
CA ALA A 50 -35.55 -2.98 -21.89
C ALA A 50 -37.00 -3.31 -21.48
N SER A 51 -37.58 -2.56 -20.55
CA SER A 51 -38.97 -2.71 -20.13
C SER A 51 -39.97 -2.54 -21.27
N LYS A 52 -39.70 -1.61 -22.21
CA LYS A 52 -40.54 -1.41 -23.41
C LYS A 52 -40.38 -2.53 -24.43
N LYS A 53 -39.17 -3.09 -24.58
CA LYS A 53 -38.86 -4.10 -25.59
C LYS A 53 -39.30 -5.50 -25.20
N PHE A 54 -39.08 -5.88 -23.94
CA PHE A 54 -39.28 -7.24 -23.45
C PHE A 54 -40.48 -7.37 -22.50
N GLY A 55 -41.01 -6.25 -22.03
CA GLY A 55 -42.08 -6.17 -21.04
C GLY A 55 -41.55 -5.92 -19.64
N ALA A 56 -42.32 -5.19 -18.81
CA ALA A 56 -41.87 -4.77 -17.48
C ALA A 56 -41.56 -5.93 -16.52
N ALA A 57 -42.16 -7.10 -16.73
CA ALA A 57 -41.95 -8.30 -15.92
C ALA A 57 -40.93 -9.27 -16.53
N SER A 58 -40.26 -8.89 -17.64
CA SER A 58 -39.26 -9.75 -18.27
C SER A 58 -37.99 -9.84 -17.41
N PRO A 59 -37.23 -10.95 -17.50
CA PRO A 59 -35.98 -11.09 -16.76
C PRO A 59 -34.95 -10.04 -17.18
N GLU A 60 -34.92 -9.63 -18.44
CA GLU A 60 -34.02 -8.58 -18.96
C GLU A 60 -34.36 -7.21 -18.38
N ALA A 61 -35.66 -6.87 -18.30
CA ALA A 61 -36.10 -5.62 -17.68
C ALA A 61 -35.75 -5.60 -16.19
N ARG A 62 -35.94 -6.74 -15.49
CA ARG A 62 -35.62 -6.86 -14.07
C ARG A 62 -34.12 -6.68 -13.80
N LEU A 63 -33.26 -7.34 -14.58
CA LEU A 63 -31.80 -7.19 -14.47
C LEU A 63 -31.35 -5.75 -14.72
N ALA A 64 -31.94 -5.07 -15.69
CA ALA A 64 -31.61 -3.67 -15.96
C ALA A 64 -32.02 -2.74 -14.80
N TRP A 65 -33.15 -3.01 -14.13
CA TRP A 65 -33.54 -2.27 -12.92
C TRP A 65 -32.69 -2.62 -11.70
N GLU A 66 -32.25 -3.87 -11.57
CA GLU A 66 -31.29 -4.29 -10.52
C GLU A 66 -29.97 -3.51 -10.66
N ALA A 67 -29.47 -3.29 -11.88
CA ALA A 67 -28.28 -2.47 -12.13
C ALA A 67 -28.48 -0.99 -11.76
N VAL A 68 -29.66 -0.42 -12.05
CA VAL A 68 -30.01 0.94 -11.60
C VAL A 68 -30.01 1.02 -10.08
N GLU A 69 -30.59 0.02 -9.41
CA GLU A 69 -30.66 -0.04 -7.95
C GLU A 69 -29.28 -0.19 -7.32
N GLU A 70 -28.40 -1.02 -7.89
CA GLU A 70 -27.01 -1.18 -7.43
C GLU A 70 -26.22 0.13 -7.51
N VAL A 71 -26.37 0.88 -8.62
CA VAL A 71 -25.66 2.15 -8.79
C VAL A 71 -26.26 3.28 -7.95
N ASP A 72 -27.59 3.37 -7.81
CA ASP A 72 -28.23 4.39 -6.96
C ASP A 72 -28.05 4.12 -5.46
N SER A 73 -27.89 2.84 -5.07
CA SER A 73 -27.60 2.44 -3.70
C SER A 73 -26.11 2.55 -3.33
N SER A 74 -25.23 2.70 -4.32
CA SER A 74 -23.79 2.87 -4.09
C SER A 74 -23.50 4.22 -3.43
N ASP A 75 -23.22 4.18 -2.13
CA ASP A 75 -22.78 5.34 -1.36
C ASP A 75 -21.35 5.72 -1.72
N ASN A 76 -21.21 6.70 -2.60
CA ASN A 76 -19.93 7.33 -2.98
C ASN A 76 -19.64 8.58 -2.14
N SER A 77 -20.26 8.72 -0.96
CA SER A 77 -19.96 9.82 -0.07
C SER A 77 -18.50 9.79 0.40
N ALA A 78 -18.01 10.94 0.86
CA ALA A 78 -16.67 11.07 1.39
C ALA A 78 -16.39 10.12 2.58
N ALA A 79 -17.43 9.57 3.21
CA ALA A 79 -17.29 8.62 4.31
C ALA A 79 -16.81 7.23 3.86
N THR A 80 -17.14 6.82 2.63
CA THR A 80 -16.78 5.49 2.09
C THR A 80 -15.53 5.53 1.21
N GLN A 81 -15.20 6.68 0.61
CA GLN A 81 -14.07 6.82 -0.31
C GLN A 81 -12.69 6.87 0.38
N GLY A 82 -12.64 6.89 1.71
CA GLY A 82 -11.39 7.16 2.45
C GLY A 82 -10.87 8.57 2.15
N ASN A 83 -9.80 9.01 2.83
CA ASN A 83 -9.26 10.35 2.58
C ASN A 83 -8.45 10.40 1.27
N VAL A 84 -9.15 10.45 0.12
CA VAL A 84 -8.55 10.49 -1.22
C VAL A 84 -7.66 11.72 -1.40
N ALA A 85 -7.96 12.81 -0.71
CA ALA A 85 -7.15 14.03 -0.72
C ALA A 85 -5.76 13.79 -0.11
N ASP A 86 -5.68 13.07 1.02
CA ASP A 86 -4.40 12.68 1.63
C ASP A 86 -3.59 11.77 0.72
N TYR A 87 -4.25 10.86 0.00
CA TYR A 87 -3.57 9.98 -0.95
C TYR A 87 -2.94 10.75 -2.11
N GLN A 88 -3.69 11.69 -2.72
CA GLN A 88 -3.16 12.55 -3.78
C GLN A 88 -2.03 13.47 -3.30
N ALA A 89 -2.15 14.01 -2.08
CA ALA A 89 -1.10 14.82 -1.48
C ALA A 89 0.20 14.00 -1.27
N LYS A 90 0.07 12.78 -0.74
CA LYS A 90 1.19 11.84 -0.56
C LYS A 90 1.84 11.44 -1.89
N LEU A 91 1.04 11.23 -2.94
CA LEU A 91 1.58 10.95 -4.28
C LEU A 91 2.42 12.12 -4.82
N LYS A 92 1.94 13.36 -4.65
CA LYS A 92 2.69 14.56 -5.06
C LYS A 92 3.98 14.72 -4.25
N GLU A 93 3.92 14.48 -2.94
CA GLU A 93 5.09 14.52 -2.07
C GLU A 93 6.14 13.46 -2.47
N LEU A 94 5.70 12.23 -2.73
CA LEU A 94 6.57 11.15 -3.19
C LEU A 94 7.23 11.48 -4.53
N ALA A 95 6.47 12.02 -5.48
CA ALA A 95 6.99 12.45 -6.77
C ALA A 95 8.05 13.57 -6.64
N ALA A 96 7.83 14.51 -5.72
CA ALA A 96 8.81 15.56 -5.42
C ALA A 96 10.11 14.97 -4.83
N LYS A 97 10.00 14.07 -3.85
CA LYS A 97 11.15 13.38 -3.24
C LYS A 97 11.93 12.53 -4.24
N LEU A 98 11.25 11.86 -5.17
CA LEU A 98 11.91 11.10 -6.24
C LEU A 98 12.70 12.03 -7.18
N LYS A 99 12.11 13.17 -7.55
CA LYS A 99 12.78 14.17 -8.39
C LYS A 99 14.00 14.79 -7.70
N GLU A 100 13.91 15.04 -6.39
CA GLU A 100 15.02 15.54 -5.56
C GLU A 100 16.17 14.52 -5.45
N LYS A 101 15.85 13.23 -5.31
CA LYS A 101 16.86 12.17 -5.17
C LYS A 101 17.42 11.65 -6.49
N GLN A 102 16.78 11.95 -7.62
CA GLN A 102 17.25 11.55 -8.95
C GLN A 102 18.71 11.97 -9.27
N PRO A 103 19.16 13.22 -9.01
CA PRO A 103 20.56 13.59 -9.22
C PRO A 103 21.52 12.90 -8.23
N VAL A 104 21.07 12.59 -7.02
CA VAL A 104 21.88 11.84 -6.04
C VAL A 104 22.12 10.42 -6.52
N MET A 105 21.12 9.79 -7.15
CA MET A 105 21.24 8.46 -7.73
C MET A 105 22.20 8.43 -8.94
N SER A 106 22.23 9.48 -9.77
CA SER A 106 23.21 9.55 -10.86
C SER A 106 24.63 9.69 -10.32
N VAL A 107 24.85 10.57 -9.33
CA VAL A 107 26.17 10.73 -8.69
C VAL A 107 26.61 9.42 -8.02
N LEU A 108 25.70 8.69 -7.35
CA LEU A 108 26.01 7.38 -6.77
C LEU A 108 26.42 6.35 -7.83
N ASN A 109 25.78 6.35 -9.00
CA ASN A 109 26.15 5.47 -10.09
C ASN A 109 27.52 5.83 -10.66
N ASP A 110 27.79 7.12 -10.87
CA ASP A 110 29.09 7.61 -11.34
C ASP A 110 30.20 7.23 -10.35
N MET A 111 29.98 7.45 -9.06
CA MET A 111 30.90 7.02 -7.99
C MET A 111 31.07 5.48 -7.95
N ALA A 112 30.00 4.72 -8.13
CA ALA A 112 30.07 3.26 -8.15
C ALA A 112 30.87 2.76 -9.36
N ASP A 113 30.78 3.41 -10.51
CA ASP A 113 31.55 3.08 -11.70
C ASP A 113 33.02 3.51 -11.58
N GLU A 114 33.30 4.64 -10.93
CA GLU A 114 34.66 5.04 -10.53
C GLU A 114 35.28 4.01 -9.58
N ILE A 115 34.56 3.55 -8.56
CA ILE A 115 35.02 2.53 -7.61
C ILE A 115 35.27 1.19 -8.33
N LYS A 116 34.40 0.79 -9.25
CA LYS A 116 34.63 -0.42 -10.08
C LYS A 116 35.87 -0.29 -10.97
N ALA A 117 36.15 0.91 -11.46
CA ALA A 117 37.31 1.19 -12.30
C ALA A 117 38.63 1.17 -11.49
N VAL A 118 38.57 1.45 -10.19
CA VAL A 118 39.69 1.19 -9.27
C VAL A 118 39.83 -0.32 -9.13
N LYS A 119 40.74 -0.88 -9.93
CA LYS A 119 41.18 -2.27 -9.86
C LYS A 119 41.97 -2.49 -8.57
N LEU A 120 41.28 -2.57 -7.44
CA LEU A 120 41.85 -3.09 -6.22
C LEU A 120 42.24 -4.54 -6.52
N SER A 121 43.53 -4.83 -6.56
CA SER A 121 44.02 -6.20 -6.56
C SER A 121 43.51 -6.85 -5.29
N ALA A 122 42.38 -7.57 -5.38
CA ALA A 122 41.84 -8.31 -4.26
C ALA A 122 42.96 -9.21 -3.74
N PRO A 123 43.36 -9.12 -2.45
CA PRO A 123 44.19 -10.16 -1.87
C PRO A 123 43.44 -11.46 -2.11
N ALA A 124 44.13 -12.45 -2.67
CA ALA A 124 43.50 -13.70 -3.08
C ALA A 124 42.71 -14.27 -1.89
N SER A 125 41.38 -14.15 -1.94
CA SER A 125 40.49 -14.76 -0.97
C SER A 125 40.76 -16.26 -1.03
N LYS A 126 41.49 -16.76 -0.03
CA LYS A 126 41.59 -18.19 0.17
C LYS A 126 40.15 -18.69 0.29
N PRO A 127 39.74 -19.70 -0.51
CA PRO A 127 38.37 -20.20 -0.45
C PRO A 127 38.06 -20.56 1.00
N SER A 128 36.96 -20.00 1.53
CA SER A 128 36.44 -20.38 2.84
C SER A 128 36.37 -21.89 2.89
N VAL A 129 37.08 -22.50 3.84
CA VAL A 129 37.09 -23.95 4.03
C VAL A 129 35.64 -24.38 4.20
N SER A 130 35.10 -25.09 3.22
CA SER A 130 33.77 -25.70 3.30
C SER A 130 33.81 -26.71 4.44
N SER A 131 33.43 -26.28 5.65
CA SER A 131 33.48 -27.12 6.83
C SER A 131 32.42 -28.22 6.68
N PRO A 132 32.75 -29.49 6.98
CA PRO A 132 31.76 -30.57 7.01
C PRO A 132 30.55 -30.25 7.89
N GLN A 133 30.76 -29.45 8.95
CA GLN A 133 29.74 -28.98 9.88
C GLN A 133 28.68 -28.08 9.21
N LEU A 134 29.07 -27.21 8.28
CA LEU A 134 28.12 -26.37 7.55
C LEU A 134 27.21 -27.21 6.63
N LYS A 135 27.78 -28.23 5.98
CA LYS A 135 27.01 -29.14 5.11
C LYS A 135 25.99 -29.94 5.90
N GLU A 136 26.37 -30.44 7.08
CA GLU A 136 25.48 -31.16 7.98
C GLU A 136 24.35 -30.25 8.50
N ALA A 137 24.67 -29.03 8.91
CA ALA A 137 23.67 -28.06 9.35
C ALA A 137 22.67 -27.70 8.23
N MET A 138 23.15 -27.50 7.00
CA MET A 138 22.29 -27.21 5.85
C MET A 138 21.36 -28.37 5.50
N GLU A 139 21.83 -29.61 5.60
CA GLU A 139 21.00 -30.79 5.35
C GLU A 139 19.91 -30.94 6.43
N ASN A 140 20.25 -30.71 7.70
CA ASN A 140 19.30 -30.73 8.81
C ASN A 140 18.22 -29.63 8.64
N ALA A 141 18.63 -28.39 8.34
CA ALA A 141 17.71 -27.28 8.09
C ALA A 141 16.73 -27.57 6.95
N LYS A 142 17.20 -28.19 5.85
CA LYS A 142 16.34 -28.62 4.74
C LYS A 142 15.36 -29.70 5.16
N GLN A 143 15.81 -30.73 5.88
CA GLN A 143 14.92 -31.81 6.35
C GLN A 143 13.84 -31.30 7.31
N LEU A 144 14.16 -30.35 8.19
CA LEU A 144 13.18 -29.75 9.10
C LEU A 144 12.23 -28.80 8.36
N THR A 145 12.72 -28.07 7.36
CA THR A 145 11.88 -27.25 6.47
C THR A 145 10.90 -28.12 5.68
N GLU A 146 11.33 -29.29 5.19
CA GLU A 146 10.47 -30.24 4.47
C GLU A 146 9.44 -30.93 5.39
N LYS A 147 9.82 -31.25 6.63
CA LYS A 147 8.93 -31.95 7.58
C LYS A 147 7.93 -31.03 8.27
N HIS A 148 8.34 -29.83 8.65
CA HIS A 148 7.55 -28.93 9.50
C HIS A 148 7.10 -27.64 8.78
N GLY A 149 7.57 -27.42 7.55
CA GLY A 149 7.32 -26.21 6.79
C GLY A 149 8.29 -25.08 7.12
N ILE A 150 8.48 -24.16 6.17
CA ILE A 150 9.43 -23.05 6.29
C ILE A 150 9.13 -22.07 7.44
N THR A 151 7.89 -22.05 7.92
CA THR A 151 7.44 -21.15 9.01
C THR A 151 7.44 -21.83 10.38
N SER A 152 7.84 -23.09 10.49
CA SER A 152 7.93 -23.78 11.79
C SER A 152 9.12 -23.26 12.59
N SER A 153 8.95 -23.16 13.90
CA SER A 153 10.00 -22.79 14.85
C SER A 153 11.24 -23.69 14.74
N GLU A 154 11.04 -24.97 14.48
CA GLU A 154 12.07 -25.99 14.34
C GLU A 154 12.90 -25.77 13.07
N ALA A 155 12.26 -25.35 11.97
CA ALA A 155 12.95 -24.98 10.75
C ALA A 155 13.74 -23.67 10.91
N GLN A 156 13.17 -22.68 11.60
CA GLN A 156 13.84 -21.40 11.87
C GLN A 156 15.11 -21.60 12.70
N VAL A 157 15.02 -22.31 13.83
CA VAL A 157 16.18 -22.60 14.68
C VAL A 157 17.27 -23.34 13.92
N ALA A 158 16.92 -24.24 13.00
CA ALA A 158 17.90 -24.97 12.20
C ALA A 158 18.62 -24.07 11.17
N TRP A 159 17.93 -23.08 10.60
CA TRP A 159 18.54 -22.07 9.73
C TRP A 159 19.41 -21.09 10.51
N ASP A 160 19.05 -20.73 11.73
CA ASP A 160 19.89 -19.91 12.61
C ASP A 160 21.25 -20.60 12.88
N VAL A 161 21.24 -21.93 13.10
CA VAL A 161 22.48 -22.70 13.28
C VAL A 161 23.36 -22.69 12.02
N VAL A 162 22.75 -22.73 10.82
CA VAL A 162 23.49 -22.60 9.55
C VAL A 162 24.14 -21.23 9.45
N GLU A 163 23.42 -20.17 9.82
CA GLU A 163 23.92 -18.80 9.81
C GLU A 163 25.07 -18.59 10.80
N GLU A 164 24.96 -19.12 12.01
CA GLU A 164 26.01 -19.07 13.03
C GLU A 164 27.29 -19.79 12.56
N ILE A 165 27.17 -20.99 11.99
CA ILE A 165 28.33 -21.75 11.49
C ILE A 165 28.96 -21.05 10.27
N ALA A 166 28.14 -20.52 9.37
CA ALA A 166 28.61 -19.77 8.21
C ALA A 166 29.35 -18.48 8.64
N SER A 167 28.84 -17.80 9.66
CA SER A 167 29.43 -16.59 10.23
C SER A 167 30.74 -16.88 10.97
N ALA A 168 30.82 -17.99 11.71
CA ALA A 168 32.06 -18.43 12.35
C ALA A 168 33.16 -18.79 11.33
N GLY A 169 32.79 -19.34 10.17
CA GLY A 169 33.72 -19.59 9.05
C GLY A 169 34.26 -18.33 8.39
N ASN A 170 33.61 -17.18 8.62
CA ASN A 170 33.99 -15.88 8.08
C ASN A 170 34.99 -15.12 8.96
N SER A 171 35.62 -15.80 9.93
CA SER A 171 36.67 -15.26 10.80
C SER A 171 37.89 -14.66 10.06
N ASN A 172 38.04 -14.92 8.76
CA ASN A 172 39.07 -14.29 7.92
C ASN A 172 38.64 -12.93 7.33
N ALA A 173 37.37 -12.54 7.47
CA ALA A 173 36.83 -11.24 7.05
C ALA A 173 37.01 -10.15 8.12
N MET A 174 37.25 -10.54 9.38
CA MET A 174 38.04 -9.72 10.29
C MET A 174 39.51 -10.04 9.96
N GLY A 175 40.24 -9.07 9.42
CA GLY A 175 41.61 -9.27 8.94
C GLY A 175 42.43 -10.16 9.87
N GLY A 176 43.10 -11.18 9.30
CA GLY A 176 43.95 -12.10 10.06
C GLY A 176 44.86 -11.34 11.02
N MET A 177 45.16 -11.92 12.18
CA MET A 177 45.95 -11.31 13.26
C MET A 177 47.03 -10.38 12.68
N LEU A 178 46.75 -9.08 12.72
CA LEU A 178 47.68 -8.05 12.29
C LEU A 178 48.89 -8.19 13.23
N SER A 179 50.09 -8.30 12.66
CA SER A 179 51.32 -8.14 13.45
C SER A 179 51.22 -6.84 14.24
N GLU A 180 51.76 -6.82 15.47
CA GLU A 180 51.70 -5.68 16.40
C GLU A 180 52.22 -4.36 15.79
N GLU A 181 52.92 -4.45 14.66
CA GLU A 181 53.57 -3.37 13.91
C GLU A 181 52.66 -2.70 12.85
N GLU A 182 51.52 -3.31 12.49
CA GLU A 182 50.56 -2.75 11.51
C GLU A 182 49.18 -2.53 12.16
N CYS A 183 49.16 -1.90 13.33
CA CYS A 183 47.93 -1.38 13.89
C CYS A 183 47.44 -0.24 12.99
N LEU A 184 46.47 -0.54 12.12
CA LEU A 184 45.78 0.35 11.17
C LEU A 184 45.19 1.64 11.79
N VAL A 185 45.45 1.95 13.05
CA VAL A 185 45.07 3.21 13.69
C VAL A 185 45.69 4.39 12.96
N ASP A 186 46.96 4.32 12.54
CA ASP A 186 47.58 5.43 11.82
C ASP A 186 46.97 5.61 10.42
N ALA A 187 46.70 4.51 9.71
CA ALA A 187 46.02 4.54 8.41
C ALA A 187 44.55 4.99 8.53
N ALA A 188 43.85 4.59 9.60
CA ALA A 188 42.48 5.01 9.89
C ALA A 188 42.42 6.49 10.28
N VAL A 189 43.38 6.98 11.06
CA VAL A 189 43.52 8.39 11.41
C VAL A 189 43.81 9.21 10.16
N GLU A 190 44.71 8.76 9.29
CA GLU A 190 45.00 9.44 8.02
C GLU A 190 43.77 9.49 7.10
N ALA A 191 43.01 8.40 7.01
CA ALA A 191 41.75 8.38 6.26
C ALA A 191 40.67 9.31 6.85
N CYS A 192 40.57 9.38 8.18
CA CYS A 192 39.66 10.31 8.85
C CYS A 192 40.04 11.78 8.61
N VAL A 193 41.33 12.12 8.68
CA VAL A 193 41.83 13.47 8.38
C VAL A 193 41.53 13.85 6.93
N ALA A 194 41.75 12.93 5.98
CA ALA A 194 41.44 13.17 4.57
C ALA A 194 39.93 13.41 4.32
N LEU A 195 39.05 12.72 5.04
CA LEU A 195 37.60 12.93 4.97
C LEU A 195 37.17 14.29 5.55
N GLU A 196 37.80 14.74 6.64
CA GLU A 196 37.54 16.06 7.20
C GLU A 196 37.98 17.19 6.26
N GLU A 197 39.12 17.05 5.59
CA GLU A 197 39.57 18.02 4.58
C GLU A 197 38.63 18.07 3.37
N LEU A 198 38.14 16.92 2.91
CA LEU A 198 37.15 16.84 1.83
C LEU A 198 35.84 17.54 2.21
N SER A 199 35.35 17.29 3.43
CA SER A 199 34.13 17.96 3.95
C SER A 199 34.31 19.48 3.97
N ARG A 200 35.47 19.96 4.41
CA ARG A 200 35.79 21.39 4.46
C ARG A 200 35.86 22.02 3.07
N ALA A 201 36.41 21.29 2.08
CA ALA A 201 36.45 21.73 0.69
C ALA A 201 35.04 21.83 0.08
N LEU A 202 34.16 20.86 0.35
CA LEU A 202 32.76 20.86 -0.08
C LEU A 202 31.98 22.05 0.52
N ASP A 203 32.12 22.30 1.82
CA ASP A 203 31.45 23.43 2.49
C ASP A 203 31.92 24.78 1.94
N SER A 204 33.21 24.90 1.56
CA SER A 204 33.75 26.11 0.94
C SER A 204 33.24 26.35 -0.49
N GLN A 205 32.87 25.30 -1.23
CA GLN A 205 32.22 25.46 -2.54
C GLN A 205 30.74 25.84 -2.41
N ASN A 206 30.03 25.33 -1.42
CA ASN A 206 28.61 25.64 -1.18
C ASN A 206 28.36 27.04 -0.61
N SER A 207 29.41 27.73 -0.13
CA SER A 207 29.33 29.10 0.40
C SER A 207 29.62 30.20 -0.64
N LYS A 208 29.79 29.86 -1.92
CA LYS A 208 29.86 30.80 -3.05
C LYS A 208 28.56 30.80 -3.84
#